data_AF-A0A957Z146-F1
#
_entry.id   AF-A0A957Z146-F1
#
_cell.length_a   1.000
_cell.length_b   1.000
_cell.length_c   1.000
_cell.angle_alpha   90.00
_cell.angle_beta   90.00
_cell.angle_gamma   90.00
#
_symmetry.space_group_name_H-M   'P 1'
#
loop_
_entity.id
_entity.type
_entity.pdbx_description
1 polymer ?
#
loop_
_entity_poly.entity_id
_entity_poly.type
_entity_poly.pdbx_seq_one_letter_code
_entity_poly.pdbx_strand_id
1 'polypeptide(L)'
;GPNSVQAGYHLASIDGVGVMEYTVDSLPLNPGHYELTVAIYNQDSTVAYDHHHRMYPFEVRSATLRHEGGVVHIPATWHHVAYGHLPDAADRPAEPVMGPAANELPLSLDASNGGGEFGDPSP
;
A
#
# COMPACT_ATOMS: atom_id res chain seq x y z
N GLY A 1 17.91 -1.21 -5.46
CA GLY A 1 16.72 -0.71 -4.73
C GLY A 1 15.49 -1.53 -5.07
N PRO A 2 14.49 -1.62 -4.17
CA PRO A 2 13.38 -2.57 -4.28
C PRO A 2 12.51 -2.38 -5.53
N ASN A 3 12.20 -1.14 -5.90
CA ASN A 3 11.30 -0.84 -7.03
C ASN A 3 11.84 -1.36 -8.37
N SER A 4 13.12 -1.12 -8.67
CA SER A 4 13.75 -1.59 -9.91
C SER A 4 13.90 -3.12 -9.92
N VAL A 5 14.22 -3.73 -8.77
CA VAL A 5 14.33 -5.20 -8.63
C VAL A 5 12.97 -5.85 -8.87
N GLN A 6 11.90 -5.34 -8.25
CA GLN A 6 10.54 -5.85 -8.42
C GLN A 6 10.04 -5.69 -9.86
N ALA A 7 10.49 -4.65 -10.56
CA ALA A 7 10.20 -4.43 -11.98
C ALA A 7 11.06 -5.31 -12.93
N GLY A 8 11.98 -6.13 -12.41
CA GLY A 8 12.92 -6.91 -13.22
C GLY A 8 13.95 -6.05 -13.96
N TYR A 9 14.10 -4.77 -13.59
CA TYR A 9 15.07 -3.87 -14.18
C TYR A 9 16.42 -4.02 -13.46
N HIS A 10 17.27 -4.89 -14.02
CA HIS A 10 18.60 -5.19 -13.48
C HIS A 10 19.67 -4.33 -14.14
N LEU A 11 20.31 -3.48 -13.35
CA LEU A 11 21.47 -2.70 -13.77
C LEU A 11 22.73 -3.35 -13.19
N ALA A 12 23.63 -3.82 -14.05
CA ALA A 12 24.83 -4.55 -13.63
C ALA A 12 25.85 -3.64 -12.91
N SER A 13 26.05 -2.44 -13.44
CA SER A 13 26.90 -1.41 -12.84
C SER A 13 26.52 -0.05 -13.40
N ILE A 14 26.89 1.01 -12.66
CA ILE A 14 26.83 2.39 -13.12
C ILE A 14 28.29 2.84 -13.25
N ASP A 15 28.70 3.25 -14.45
CA ASP A 15 29.99 3.86 -14.70
C ASP A 15 29.80 5.16 -15.47
N GLY A 16 30.54 6.20 -15.08
CA GLY A 16 30.41 7.54 -15.65
C GLY A 16 29.06 8.24 -15.41
N VAL A 17 28.69 9.12 -16.34
CA VAL A 17 27.47 9.94 -16.29
C VAL A 17 26.36 9.26 -17.09
N GLY A 18 25.15 9.22 -16.53
CA GLY A 18 23.98 8.66 -17.20
C GLY A 18 22.68 9.25 -16.69
N VAL A 19 21.57 8.84 -17.32
CA VAL A 19 20.21 9.23 -16.97
C VAL A 19 19.39 7.97 -16.76
N MET A 20 18.57 7.96 -15.71
CA MET A 20 17.57 6.93 -15.46
C MET A 20 16.18 7.56 -15.55
N GLU A 21 15.34 7.01 -16.41
CA GLU A 21 13.97 7.47 -16.60
C GLU A 21 13.01 6.47 -15.97
N TYR A 22 12.09 6.97 -15.14
CA TYR A 22 11.00 6.19 -14.54
C TYR A 22 9.67 6.82 -14.92
N THR A 23 8.87 6.10 -15.70
CA THR A 23 7.57 6.57 -16.18
C THR A 23 6.46 5.97 -15.33
N VAL A 24 5.53 6.82 -14.89
CA VAL A 24 4.31 6.43 -14.19
C VAL A 24 3.15 6.68 -15.14
N ASP A 25 2.54 5.61 -15.66
CA ASP A 25 1.49 5.69 -16.69
C ASP A 25 0.22 6.40 -16.21
N SER A 26 -0.11 6.26 -14.93
CA SER A 26 -1.23 6.94 -14.30
C SER A 26 -0.88 7.31 -12.87
N LEU A 27 -1.26 8.52 -12.46
CA LEU A 27 -1.04 9.02 -11.12
C LEU A 27 -2.38 9.03 -10.38
N PRO A 28 -2.76 7.95 -9.66
CA PRO A 28 -4.05 7.84 -8.98
C PRO A 28 -4.04 8.61 -7.65
N LEU A 29 -3.53 9.84 -7.66
CA LEU A 29 -3.49 10.72 -6.49
C LEU A 29 -4.61 11.75 -6.60
N ASN A 30 -5.27 12.01 -5.48
CA ASN A 30 -6.23 13.11 -5.39
C ASN A 30 -5.50 14.46 -5.38
N PRO A 31 -6.21 15.59 -5.59
CA PRO A 31 -5.58 16.90 -5.52
C PRO A 31 -4.91 17.17 -4.17
N GLY A 32 -3.70 17.70 -4.20
CA GLY A 32 -2.92 17.95 -2.98
C GLY A 32 -1.45 18.24 -3.25
N HIS A 33 -0.73 18.54 -2.16
CA HIS A 33 0.72 18.71 -2.16
C HIS A 33 1.40 17.40 -1.75
N TYR A 34 2.36 16.99 -2.55
CA TYR A 34 3.10 15.74 -2.40
C TYR A 34 4.59 16.00 -2.46
N GLU A 35 5.38 15.10 -1.91
CA GLU A 35 6.85 15.14 -1.96
C GLU A 35 7.38 13.79 -2.42
N LEU A 36 8.32 13.80 -3.34
CA LEU A 36 8.95 12.60 -3.87
C LEU A 36 10.30 12.34 -3.18
N THR A 37 10.51 11.07 -2.82
CA THR A 37 11.83 10.54 -2.41
C THR A 37 12.40 9.71 -3.55
N VAL A 38 13.68 9.94 -3.88
CA VAL A 38 14.41 9.19 -4.90
C VAL A 38 15.69 8.67 -4.27
N ALA A 39 16.08 7.43 -4.57
CA ALA A 39 17.25 6.83 -3.96
C ALA A 39 17.85 5.72 -4.82
N ILE A 40 19.17 5.56 -4.67
CA ILE A 40 19.96 4.49 -5.29
C ILE A 40 20.46 3.60 -4.16
N TYR A 41 20.01 2.36 -4.16
CA TYR A 41 20.44 1.33 -3.20
C TYR A 41 21.01 0.12 -3.94
N ASN A 42 21.87 -0.62 -3.27
CA ASN A 42 22.22 -1.98 -3.69
C ASN A 42 20.98 -2.91 -3.77
N GLN A 43 21.17 -4.12 -4.27
CA GLN A 43 20.07 -5.04 -4.58
C GLN A 43 19.27 -5.44 -3.34
N ASP A 44 19.98 -5.67 -2.24
CA ASP A 44 19.51 -6.05 -0.92
C ASP A 44 19.07 -4.87 -0.05
N SER A 45 19.16 -3.64 -0.57
CA SER A 45 18.72 -2.40 0.10
C SER A 45 19.38 -2.12 1.46
N THR A 46 20.60 -2.64 1.64
CA THR A 46 21.42 -2.49 2.86
C THR A 46 22.38 -1.30 2.76
N VAL A 47 22.73 -0.88 1.55
CA VAL A 47 23.64 0.24 1.28
C VAL A 47 22.95 1.26 0.37
N ALA A 48 22.82 2.49 0.86
CA ALA A 48 22.43 3.65 0.06
C ALA A 48 23.67 4.25 -0.62
N TYR A 49 23.68 4.27 -1.94
CA TYR A 49 24.68 5.04 -2.70
C TYR A 49 24.29 6.52 -2.78
N ASP A 50 22.99 6.80 -2.88
CA ASP A 50 22.42 8.14 -2.86
C ASP A 50 20.98 8.09 -2.33
N HIS A 51 20.54 9.13 -1.62
CA HIS A 51 19.22 9.17 -1.01
C HIS A 51 18.71 10.60 -0.82
N HIS A 52 17.78 11.00 -1.69
CA HIS A 52 17.10 12.30 -1.64
C HIS A 52 15.74 12.16 -0.98
N HIS A 53 15.71 12.36 0.34
CA HIS A 53 14.48 12.25 1.12
C HIS A 53 13.59 13.49 0.95
N ARG A 54 12.38 13.29 0.41
CA ARG A 54 11.31 14.31 0.27
C ARG A 54 11.79 15.62 -0.38
N MET A 55 12.77 15.55 -1.26
CA MET A 55 13.47 16.73 -1.78
C MET A 55 12.72 17.41 -2.95
N TYR A 56 11.70 16.74 -3.51
CA TYR A 56 11.02 17.18 -4.72
C TYR A 56 9.52 17.36 -4.47
N PRO A 57 9.08 18.56 -4.03
CA PRO A 57 7.67 18.86 -3.86
C PRO A 57 6.97 19.03 -5.21
N PHE A 58 5.74 18.56 -5.31
CA PHE A 58 4.86 18.78 -6.47
C PHE A 58 3.40 18.87 -6.04
N GLU A 59 2.56 19.45 -6.91
CA GLU A 59 1.14 19.62 -6.65
C GLU A 59 0.33 18.85 -7.69
N VAL A 60 -0.59 18.02 -7.23
CA VAL A 60 -1.59 17.37 -8.09
C VAL A 60 -2.82 18.27 -8.10
N ARG A 61 -3.25 18.66 -9.30
CA ARG A 61 -4.43 19.50 -9.52
C ARG A 61 -5.47 18.71 -10.30
N SER A 62 -6.73 18.73 -9.86
CA SER A 62 -7.84 18.17 -10.63
C SER A 62 -8.47 19.26 -11.49
N ALA A 63 -8.79 18.94 -12.75
CA ALA A 63 -9.63 19.77 -13.59
C ALA A 63 -11.14 19.61 -13.25
N THR A 64 -11.48 18.61 -12.46
CA THR A 64 -12.87 18.21 -12.14
C THR A 64 -13.23 18.63 -10.72
N LEU A 65 -14.41 19.23 -10.55
CA LEU A 65 -14.96 19.67 -9.24
C LEU A 65 -15.34 18.52 -8.28
N ARG A 66 -15.13 17.26 -8.66
CA ARG A 66 -15.43 16.12 -7.79
C ARG A 66 -14.32 15.99 -6.75
N HIS A 67 -14.64 16.36 -5.52
CA HIS A 67 -13.83 16.06 -4.36
C HIS A 67 -14.08 14.61 -3.96
N GLU A 68 -13.10 13.76 -4.22
CA GLU A 68 -13.02 12.47 -3.56
C GLU A 68 -12.31 12.67 -2.22
N GLY A 69 -12.81 12.04 -1.17
CA GLY A 69 -12.14 12.00 0.12
C GLY A 69 -10.90 11.11 0.04
N GLY A 70 -9.87 11.43 0.83
CA GLY A 70 -8.62 10.65 0.90
C GLY A 70 -7.54 11.09 -0.09
N VAL A 71 -6.43 10.35 -0.12
CA VAL A 71 -5.21 10.73 -0.85
C VAL A 71 -5.03 10.00 -2.20
N VAL A 72 -5.76 8.91 -2.42
CA VAL A 72 -5.71 8.08 -3.64
C VAL A 72 -7.08 8.06 -4.30
N HIS A 73 -7.10 8.21 -5.61
CA HIS A 73 -8.27 7.95 -6.45
C HIS A 73 -8.41 6.45 -6.71
N ILE A 74 -9.55 5.88 -6.35
CA ILE A 74 -9.88 4.46 -6.63
C ILE A 74 -11.02 4.44 -7.64
N PRO A 75 -10.78 4.06 -8.91
CA PRO A 75 -11.84 3.95 -9.90
C PRO A 75 -12.91 2.95 -9.44
N ALA A 76 -14.13 3.43 -9.23
CA ALA A 76 -15.24 2.63 -8.74
C ALA A 76 -16.55 2.97 -9.46
N THR A 77 -17.44 1.99 -9.57
CA THR A 77 -18.77 2.16 -10.17
C THR A 77 -19.83 1.73 -9.17
N TRP A 78 -20.87 2.56 -9.03
CA TRP A 78 -22.05 2.20 -8.24
C TRP A 78 -23.00 1.35 -9.08
N HIS A 79 -23.44 0.22 -8.53
CA HIS A 79 -24.50 -0.59 -9.11
C HIS A 79 -25.62 -0.74 -8.09
N HIS A 80 -26.85 -0.42 -8.49
CA HIS A 80 -28.04 -0.56 -7.67
C HIS A 80 -29.01 -1.53 -8.33
N VAL A 81 -29.38 -2.60 -7.62
CA VAL A 81 -30.41 -3.55 -8.03
C VAL A 81 -31.65 -3.34 -7.16
N ALA A 82 -32.72 -2.87 -7.77
CA ALA A 82 -34.02 -2.82 -7.12
C ALA A 82 -34.72 -4.16 -7.31
N TYR A 83 -34.87 -4.95 -6.24
CA TYR A 83 -35.79 -6.07 -6.23
C TYR A 83 -37.21 -5.51 -6.04
N GLY A 84 -37.94 -5.31 -7.15
CA GLY A 84 -39.33 -4.91 -7.08
C GLY A 84 -40.17 -6.04 -6.49
N HIS A 85 -40.63 -5.88 -5.25
CA HIS A 85 -41.27 -6.91 -4.42
C HIS A 85 -40.35 -8.13 -4.23
N LEU A 86 -39.96 -8.44 -2.98
CA LEU A 86 -39.27 -9.70 -2.72
C LEU A 86 -40.14 -10.83 -3.29
N PRO A 87 -39.60 -11.73 -4.14
CA PRO A 87 -40.32 -12.93 -4.47
C PRO A 87 -40.71 -13.65 -3.18
N ASP A 88 -41.85 -14.34 -3.21
CA ASP A 88 -42.25 -15.22 -2.12
C ASP A 88 -41.06 -16.12 -1.73
N ALA A 89 -40.97 -16.50 -0.45
CA ALA A 89 -39.77 -17.15 0.09
C ALA A 89 -39.31 -18.39 -0.70
N ALA A 90 -40.20 -18.98 -1.49
CA ALA A 90 -39.95 -20.09 -2.40
C ALA A 90 -39.11 -19.77 -3.65
N ASP A 91 -38.98 -18.51 -4.07
CA ASP A 91 -38.29 -18.11 -5.33
C ASP A 91 -36.98 -17.35 -5.10
N ARG A 92 -36.47 -17.33 -3.85
CA ARG A 92 -35.15 -16.75 -3.57
C ARG A 92 -34.08 -17.66 -4.19
N PRO A 93 -33.12 -17.11 -4.95
CA PRO A 93 -31.94 -17.88 -5.34
C PRO A 93 -31.28 -18.39 -4.06
N ALA A 94 -30.84 -19.64 -4.05
CA ALA A 94 -30.09 -20.20 -2.94
C ALA A 94 -28.96 -19.23 -2.59
N GLU A 95 -28.89 -18.80 -1.34
CA GLU A 95 -27.78 -17.95 -0.89
C GLU A 95 -26.48 -18.59 -1.37
N PRO A 96 -25.52 -17.80 -1.90
CA PRO A 96 -24.21 -18.35 -2.17
C PRO A 96 -23.74 -18.95 -0.85
N VAL A 97 -23.59 -20.28 -0.82
CA VAL A 97 -22.97 -20.96 0.31
C VAL A 97 -21.55 -20.41 0.36
N MET A 98 -21.36 -19.34 1.12
CA MET A 98 -20.07 -18.94 1.62
C MET A 98 -19.64 -20.12 2.48
N GLY A 99 -18.86 -21.03 1.87
CA GLY A 99 -18.16 -22.08 2.60
C GLY A 99 -17.48 -21.46 3.81
N PRO A 100 -17.31 -22.23 4.89
CA PRO A 100 -16.90 -21.70 6.18
C PRO A 100 -15.71 -20.76 5.99
N ALA A 101 -15.88 -19.52 6.45
CA ALA A 101 -14.79 -18.56 6.49
C ALA A 101 -13.65 -19.24 7.24
N ALA A 102 -12.62 -19.65 6.51
CA ALA A 102 -11.39 -20.15 7.09
C ALA A 102 -10.70 -18.94 7.73
N ASN A 103 -11.12 -18.58 8.93
CA ASN A 103 -10.43 -17.68 9.85
C ASN A 103 -11.07 -17.79 11.24
N GLU A 104 -10.91 -18.95 11.85
CA GLU A 104 -10.73 -19.01 13.30
C GLU A 104 -9.35 -19.60 13.58
N LEU A 105 -8.33 -18.74 13.50
CA LEU A 105 -7.15 -18.93 14.34
C LEU A 105 -7.39 -18.09 15.61
N PRO A 106 -7.60 -18.71 16.77
CA PRO A 106 -7.71 -17.96 18.01
C PRO A 106 -6.36 -17.27 18.29
N LEU A 107 -6.39 -15.95 18.44
CA LEU A 107 -5.32 -15.20 19.09
C LEU A 107 -5.30 -15.60 20.58
N SER A 108 -4.65 -16.72 20.88
CA SER A 108 -4.21 -17.03 22.25
C SER A 108 -3.03 -16.11 22.57
N LEU A 109 -3.31 -14.93 23.11
CA LEU A 109 -2.31 -14.12 23.79
C LEU A 109 -2.23 -14.63 25.24
N ASP A 110 -1.47 -15.70 25.44
CA ASP A 110 -1.07 -16.14 26.78
C ASP A 110 -0.13 -15.07 27.36
N ALA A 111 -0.67 -14.20 28.20
CA ALA A 111 0.11 -13.39 29.12
C ALA A 111 0.54 -14.26 30.30
N SER A 112 1.57 -15.09 30.11
CA SER A 112 2.30 -15.71 31.21
C SER A 112 3.77 -15.95 30.87
N ASN A 113 4.61 -14.98 31.22
CA ASN A 113 5.93 -15.15 31.84
C ASN A 113 6.43 -13.72 32.12
N GLY A 114 6.82 -13.34 33.33
CA GLY A 114 7.71 -14.06 34.21
C GLY A 114 9.12 -13.52 33.98
N GLY A 115 9.65 -12.80 34.96
CA GLY A 115 11.09 -12.48 35.07
C GLY A 115 11.46 -11.04 34.71
N GLY A 116 11.51 -10.18 35.72
CA GLY A 116 12.07 -8.83 35.64
C GLY A 116 12.54 -8.32 36.99
N GLU A 117 13.37 -9.09 37.70
CA GLU A 117 14.26 -8.52 38.72
C GLU A 117 15.41 -7.81 38.01
N PHE A 118 15.29 -6.49 37.88
CA PHE A 118 16.44 -5.63 37.60
C PHE A 118 17.26 -5.53 38.88
N GLY A 119 18.45 -6.14 38.85
CA GLY A 119 19.45 -6.01 39.90
C GLY A 119 19.88 -4.55 40.10
N ASP A 120 19.88 -4.16 41.36
CA ASP A 120 20.45 -2.94 41.90
C ASP A 120 21.97 -2.86 41.63
N PRO A 121 22.51 -1.73 41.14
CA PRO A 121 23.93 -1.48 41.20
C PRO A 121 24.28 -0.80 42.53
N SER A 122 24.99 -1.51 43.40
CA SER A 122 25.64 -0.94 44.58
C SER A 122 27.10 -1.41 44.63
N PRO A 123 28.02 -0.68 45.29
CA PRO A 123 28.39 0.74 45.14
C PRO A 123 29.83 0.92 44.61
#